data_AF-A0A6M0BPE3-F1
#
_entry.id   AF-A0A6M0BPE3-F1
#
_cell.length_a   1.000
_cell.length_b   1.000
_cell.length_c   1.000
_cell.angle_alpha   90.00
_cell.angle_beta   90.00
_cell.angle_gamma   90.00
#
_symmetry.space_group_name_H-M   'P 1'
#
loop_
_entity.id
_entity.type
_entity.pdbx_description
1 polymer ?
#
loop_
_entity_poly.entity_id
_entity_poly.type
_entity_poly.pdbx_seq_one_letter_code
_entity_poly.pdbx_strand_id
1 'polypeptide(L)'
;MGETPKNITAAFNKVKETNSVLFFDEADSILGKRLTNVTQSSDHGVNVSRSVMLLQLDKFDGVVIFATNLAKNYDGAFVRRILAHIEFELPDKECRIKLWKYLLPKEVPTTEDVNPEWLANESEELAGCDILNVVIAAASRAVMRKGEAQKVSPFDLAEEIKFVREAKTKIGSPHCETNQQKAKIKETIIEPDDLSPELRDRYDKAISEIDKSDSII
;
A
#
# COMPACT_ATOMS: atom_id res chain seq x y z
N MET A 1 -24.84 -7.85 -17.08
CA MET A 1 -25.40 -7.49 -15.76
C MET A 1 -25.60 -8.78 -14.96
N GLY A 2 -24.62 -9.19 -14.13
CA GLY A 2 -24.64 -10.48 -13.41
C GLY A 2 -23.28 -11.18 -13.26
N GLU A 3 -22.18 -10.56 -13.70
CA GLU A 3 -20.86 -11.19 -13.67
C GLU A 3 -20.27 -11.27 -12.24
N THR A 4 -20.48 -10.25 -11.40
CA THR A 4 -19.92 -10.21 -10.05
C THR A 4 -20.36 -11.37 -9.15
N PRO A 5 -21.65 -11.72 -9.02
CA PRO A 5 -22.08 -12.87 -8.20
C PRO A 5 -21.54 -14.21 -8.73
N LYS A 6 -21.45 -14.35 -10.05
CA LYS A 6 -20.89 -15.55 -10.69
C LYS A 6 -19.40 -15.67 -10.39
N ASN A 7 -18.66 -14.57 -10.43
CA ASN A 7 -17.23 -14.51 -10.13
C ASN A 7 -16.96 -14.83 -8.65
N ILE A 8 -17.79 -14.33 -7.73
CA ILE A 8 -17.70 -14.68 -6.30
C ILE A 8 -17.83 -16.20 -6.13
N THR A 9 -18.89 -16.79 -6.71
CA THR A 9 -19.10 -18.25 -6.60
C THR A 9 -17.93 -19.04 -7.21
N ALA A 10 -17.41 -18.61 -8.36
CA ALA A 10 -16.27 -19.25 -9.00
C ALA A 10 -14.99 -19.16 -8.14
N ALA A 11 -14.73 -18.03 -7.49
CA ALA A 11 -13.59 -17.87 -6.60
C ALA A 11 -13.64 -18.84 -5.41
N PHE A 12 -14.79 -18.94 -4.74
CA PHE A 12 -14.98 -19.88 -3.62
C PHE A 12 -14.80 -21.34 -4.05
N ASN A 13 -15.37 -21.73 -5.19
CA ASN A 13 -15.19 -23.08 -5.73
C ASN A 13 -13.73 -23.37 -6.05
N LYS A 14 -13.03 -22.42 -6.68
CA LYS A 14 -11.63 -22.59 -7.05
C LYS A 14 -10.75 -22.82 -5.82
N VAL A 15 -10.94 -22.02 -4.78
CA VAL A 15 -10.19 -22.14 -3.52
C VAL A 15 -10.46 -23.48 -2.83
N LYS A 16 -11.70 -23.98 -2.90
CA LYS A 16 -12.07 -25.29 -2.38
C LYS A 16 -11.36 -26.43 -3.12
N GLU A 17 -11.26 -26.34 -4.45
CA GLU A 17 -10.55 -27.33 -5.27
C GLU A 17 -9.05 -27.32 -5.00
N THR A 18 -8.46 -26.15 -4.76
CA THR A 18 -7.00 -25.99 -4.58
C THR A 18 -6.55 -26.00 -3.12
N ASN A 19 -7.48 -26.15 -2.17
CA ASN A 19 -7.22 -26.07 -0.72
C ASN A 19 -6.39 -24.83 -0.34
N SER A 20 -6.77 -23.67 -0.87
CA SER A 20 -6.03 -22.40 -0.72
C SER A 20 -6.71 -21.46 0.30
N VAL A 21 -6.08 -20.32 0.57
CA VAL A 21 -6.69 -19.22 1.34
C VAL A 21 -7.33 -18.22 0.38
N LEU A 22 -8.52 -17.73 0.71
CA LEU A 22 -9.19 -16.67 -0.05
C LEU A 22 -8.97 -15.32 0.63
N PHE A 23 -8.30 -14.39 -0.06
CA PHE A 23 -8.05 -13.04 0.44
C PHE A 23 -8.84 -12.00 -0.37
N PHE A 24 -9.58 -11.15 0.34
CA PHE A 24 -10.28 -10.00 -0.24
C PHE A 24 -9.67 -8.71 0.30
N ASP A 25 -9.04 -7.96 -0.58
CA ASP A 25 -8.60 -6.59 -0.28
C ASP A 25 -9.72 -5.59 -0.57
N GLU A 26 -9.67 -4.43 0.11
CA GLU A 26 -10.67 -3.35 0.00
C GLU A 26 -12.12 -3.87 0.09
N ALA A 27 -12.35 -4.76 1.06
CA ALA A 27 -13.57 -5.54 1.15
C ALA A 27 -14.82 -4.67 1.40
N ASP A 28 -14.67 -3.42 1.84
CA ASP A 28 -15.75 -2.43 1.98
C ASP A 28 -16.48 -2.13 0.67
N SER A 29 -15.84 -2.32 -0.48
CA SER A 29 -16.48 -2.22 -1.80
C SER A 29 -17.63 -3.20 -1.99
N ILE A 30 -17.56 -4.39 -1.37
CA ILE A 30 -18.56 -5.45 -1.44
C ILE A 30 -19.37 -5.53 -0.13
N LEU A 31 -18.72 -5.30 1.01
CA LEU A 31 -19.26 -5.55 2.35
C LEU A 31 -19.77 -4.29 3.07
N GLY A 32 -19.60 -3.10 2.48
CA GLY A 32 -20.00 -1.83 3.09
C GLY A 32 -21.52 -1.66 3.22
N LYS A 33 -21.95 -0.89 4.23
CA LYS A 33 -23.34 -0.49 4.47
C LYS A 33 -23.93 0.23 3.26
N ARG A 34 -25.26 0.11 3.08
CA ARG A 34 -26.02 0.77 2.01
C ARG A 34 -25.74 2.27 2.01
N LEU A 35 -25.24 2.80 0.90
CA LEU A 35 -25.29 4.24 0.64
C LEU A 35 -26.76 4.59 0.43
N THR A 36 -27.35 5.32 1.37
CA THR A 36 -28.79 5.63 1.40
C THR A 36 -29.24 6.56 0.26
N ASN A 37 -28.33 7.08 -0.57
CA ASN A 37 -28.58 8.12 -1.57
C ASN A 37 -28.04 7.81 -2.98
N VAL A 38 -28.25 6.60 -3.52
CA VAL A 38 -27.87 6.30 -4.92
C VAL A 38 -29.01 5.58 -5.67
N THR A 39 -29.21 5.99 -6.91
CA THR A 39 -30.32 5.68 -7.81
C THR A 39 -30.54 4.17 -8.06
N GLN A 40 -31.83 3.80 -8.18
CA GLN A 40 -32.39 2.46 -7.99
C GLN A 40 -31.87 1.31 -8.87
N SER A 41 -31.11 1.58 -9.93
CA SER A 41 -30.60 0.56 -10.85
C SER A 41 -29.24 -0.02 -10.44
N SER A 42 -28.42 0.71 -9.68
CA SER A 42 -27.12 0.23 -9.18
C SER A 42 -27.25 -0.67 -7.94
N ASP A 43 -28.30 -0.44 -7.13
CA ASP A 43 -28.54 -1.09 -5.83
C ASP A 43 -28.83 -2.59 -5.97
N HIS A 44 -29.49 -3.02 -7.06
CA HIS A 44 -29.90 -4.42 -7.21
C HIS A 44 -28.72 -5.38 -7.45
N GLY A 45 -27.76 -4.99 -8.30
CA GLY A 45 -26.59 -5.83 -8.59
C GLY A 45 -25.66 -6.00 -7.38
N VAL A 46 -25.51 -4.95 -6.57
CA VAL A 46 -24.70 -4.98 -5.35
C VAL A 46 -25.37 -5.84 -4.28
N ASN A 47 -26.70 -5.74 -4.10
CA ASN A 47 -27.41 -6.55 -3.11
C ASN A 47 -27.44 -8.04 -3.46
N VAL A 48 -27.54 -8.39 -4.74
CA VAL A 48 -27.39 -9.79 -5.18
C VAL A 48 -25.98 -10.30 -4.88
N SER A 49 -24.95 -9.51 -5.18
CA SER A 49 -23.55 -9.89 -4.91
C SER A 49 -23.30 -10.12 -3.42
N ARG A 50 -23.82 -9.26 -2.53
CA ARG A 50 -23.74 -9.43 -1.07
C ARG A 50 -24.44 -10.70 -0.60
N SER A 51 -25.65 -10.95 -1.10
CA SER A 51 -26.42 -12.12 -0.72
C SER A 51 -25.71 -13.42 -1.12
N VAL A 52 -25.12 -13.44 -2.32
CA VAL A 52 -24.29 -14.56 -2.78
C VAL A 52 -23.04 -14.71 -1.92
N MET A 53 -22.37 -13.60 -1.56
CA MET A 53 -21.20 -13.63 -0.68
C MET A 53 -21.52 -14.24 0.69
N LEU A 54 -22.61 -13.82 1.34
CA LEU A 54 -23.06 -14.39 2.62
C LEU A 54 -23.36 -15.89 2.50
N LEU A 55 -24.03 -16.30 1.42
CA LEU A 55 -24.33 -17.71 1.17
C LEU A 55 -23.07 -18.54 0.96
N GLN A 56 -22.06 -18.00 0.27
CA GLN A 56 -20.79 -18.68 0.09
C GLN A 56 -20.04 -18.80 1.41
N LEU A 57 -19.98 -17.73 2.22
CA LEU A 57 -19.36 -17.76 3.55
C LEU A 57 -20.01 -18.79 4.48
N ASP A 58 -21.34 -18.94 4.44
CA ASP A 58 -22.05 -19.94 5.26
C ASP A 58 -21.76 -21.39 4.84
N LYS A 59 -21.36 -21.62 3.58
CA LYS A 59 -21.11 -22.97 3.03
C LYS A 59 -19.64 -23.32 2.92
N PHE A 60 -18.75 -22.34 3.07
CA PHE A 60 -17.34 -22.50 2.79
C PHE A 60 -16.61 -23.03 4.03
N ASP A 61 -15.96 -24.18 3.87
CA ASP A 61 -15.19 -24.85 4.91
C ASP A 61 -13.69 -24.65 4.64
N GLY A 62 -13.24 -23.41 4.82
CA GLY A 62 -11.88 -22.98 4.52
C GLY A 62 -11.57 -21.60 5.10
N VAL A 63 -10.36 -21.10 4.84
CA VAL A 63 -9.90 -19.82 5.41
C VAL A 63 -10.18 -18.67 4.43
N VAL A 64 -10.93 -17.68 4.92
CA VAL A 64 -11.18 -16.42 4.21
C VAL A 64 -10.65 -15.27 5.05
N ILE A 65 -9.87 -14.39 4.43
CA ILE A 65 -9.31 -13.19 5.05
C ILE A 65 -9.87 -11.96 4.33
N PHE A 66 -10.30 -10.98 5.11
CA PHE A 66 -10.79 -9.69 4.63
C PHE A 66 -9.86 -8.58 5.11
N ALA A 67 -9.43 -7.71 4.20
CA ALA A 67 -8.78 -6.45 4.52
C ALA A 67 -9.71 -5.28 4.14
N THR A 68 -9.81 -4.29 5.02
CA THR A 68 -10.57 -3.05 4.76
C THR A 68 -9.99 -1.90 5.55
N ASN A 69 -10.13 -0.70 5.01
CA ASN A 69 -9.87 0.55 5.71
C ASN A 69 -11.13 1.10 6.42
N LEU A 70 -12.32 0.56 6.12
CA LEU A 70 -13.61 1.08 6.57
C LEU A 70 -14.39 0.06 7.41
N ALA A 71 -13.73 -0.56 8.40
CA ALA A 71 -14.35 -1.59 9.24
C ALA A 71 -15.64 -1.13 9.95
N LYS A 72 -15.76 0.16 10.30
CA LYS A 72 -16.96 0.76 10.90
C LYS A 72 -18.19 0.74 9.98
N ASN A 73 -17.95 0.62 8.68
CA ASN A 73 -18.98 0.60 7.65
C ASN A 73 -19.43 -0.82 7.27
N TYR A 74 -19.00 -1.88 7.96
CA TYR A 74 -19.48 -3.23 7.66
C TYR A 74 -20.97 -3.44 7.99
N ASP A 75 -21.65 -4.20 7.14
CA ASP A 75 -22.97 -4.75 7.45
C ASP A 75 -22.85 -5.77 8.62
N GLY A 76 -23.74 -5.66 9.60
CA GLY A 76 -23.78 -6.55 10.76
C GLY A 76 -23.96 -8.03 10.40
N ALA A 77 -24.51 -8.35 9.23
CA ALA A 77 -24.62 -9.72 8.72
C ALA A 77 -23.26 -10.38 8.44
N PHE A 78 -22.27 -9.60 7.96
CA PHE A 78 -20.90 -10.08 7.73
C PHE A 78 -20.11 -10.18 9.03
N VAL A 79 -20.23 -9.17 9.92
CA VAL A 79 -19.56 -9.15 11.23
C VAL A 79 -19.88 -10.41 12.04
N ARG A 80 -21.13 -10.90 12.00
CA ARG A 80 -21.56 -12.12 12.70
C ARG A 80 -20.96 -13.42 12.13
N ARG A 81 -20.48 -13.41 10.89
CA ARG A 81 -19.91 -14.58 10.19
C ARG A 81 -18.38 -14.58 10.20
N ILE A 82 -17.77 -13.43 10.43
CA ILE A 82 -16.32 -13.29 10.57
C ILE A 82 -15.94 -13.69 11.99
N LEU A 83 -15.14 -14.77 12.11
CA LEU A 83 -14.76 -15.35 13.40
C LEU A 83 -13.84 -14.45 14.23
N ALA A 84 -12.93 -13.72 13.58
CA ALA A 84 -11.93 -12.90 14.24
C ALA A 84 -11.84 -11.53 13.56
N HIS A 85 -11.76 -10.49 14.35
CA HIS A 85 -11.52 -9.12 13.89
C HIS A 85 -10.18 -8.68 14.46
N ILE A 86 -9.23 -8.37 13.57
CA ILE A 86 -7.90 -7.92 13.94
C ILE A 86 -7.80 -6.44 13.53
N GLU A 87 -7.71 -5.58 14.53
CA GLU A 87 -7.49 -4.15 14.31
C GLU A 87 -5.99 -3.88 14.18
N PHE A 88 -5.62 -3.15 13.12
CA PHE A 88 -4.25 -2.68 12.90
C PHE A 88 -4.18 -1.22 13.33
N GLU A 89 -3.61 -0.99 14.51
CA GLU A 89 -3.33 0.36 15.01
C GLU A 89 -2.07 0.95 14.34
N LEU A 90 -1.88 2.26 14.50
CA LEU A 90 -0.62 2.90 14.12
C LEU A 90 0.54 2.28 14.91
N PRO A 91 1.73 2.12 14.30
CA PRO A 91 2.84 1.46 14.95
C PRO A 91 3.28 2.26 16.17
N ASP A 92 3.40 1.59 17.31
CA ASP A 92 4.02 2.16 18.51
C ASP A 92 5.51 2.44 18.29
N LYS A 93 6.16 3.03 19.30
CA LYS A 93 7.58 3.40 19.20
C LYS A 93 8.48 2.18 18.92
N GLU A 94 8.25 1.04 19.57
CA GLU A 94 9.07 -0.16 19.38
C GLU A 94 8.90 -0.75 17.97
N CYS A 95 7.66 -0.75 17.47
CA CYS A 95 7.33 -1.14 16.12
C CYS A 95 7.98 -0.20 15.10
N ARG A 96 7.93 1.13 15.32
CA ARG A 96 8.64 2.09 14.46
C ARG A 96 10.15 1.88 14.45
N ILE A 97 10.78 1.55 15.58
CA ILE A 97 12.22 1.19 15.61
C ILE A 97 12.48 -0.03 14.70
N LYS A 98 11.64 -1.07 14.78
CA LYS A 98 11.76 -2.26 13.93
C LYS A 98 11.54 -1.92 12.44
N LEU A 99 10.53 -1.09 12.14
CA LEU A 99 10.25 -0.61 10.79
C LEU A 99 11.43 0.17 10.22
N TRP A 100 12.02 1.09 10.98
CA TRP A 100 13.19 1.85 10.52
C TRP A 100 14.40 0.95 10.27
N LYS A 101 14.66 -0.03 11.14
CA LYS A 101 15.74 -1.01 10.92
C LYS A 101 15.51 -1.88 9.66
N TYR A 102 14.25 -2.17 9.34
CA TYR A 102 13.89 -3.00 8.19
C TYR A 102 13.87 -2.20 6.88
N LEU A 103 13.27 -1.01 6.90
CA LEU A 103 13.03 -0.17 5.72
C LEU A 103 14.25 0.69 5.35
N LEU A 104 15.14 0.98 6.30
CA LEU A 104 16.43 1.61 6.06
C LEU A 104 17.55 0.59 6.34
N PRO A 105 17.79 -0.36 5.42
CA PRO A 105 18.77 -1.42 5.64
C PRO A 105 20.20 -0.87 5.49
N LYS A 106 21.19 -1.60 6.02
CA LYS A 106 22.59 -1.12 6.12
C LYS A 106 23.28 -0.91 4.76
N GLU A 107 22.72 -1.50 3.71
CA GLU A 107 23.17 -1.39 2.33
C GLU A 107 22.88 0.00 1.74
N VAL A 108 21.95 0.75 2.33
CA VAL A 108 21.70 2.14 1.94
C VAL A 108 22.88 3.01 2.41
N PRO A 109 23.61 3.68 1.50
CA PRO A 109 24.73 4.53 1.90
C PRO A 109 24.21 5.72 2.72
N THR A 110 24.65 5.82 3.98
CA THR A 110 24.34 6.96 4.84
C THR A 110 25.59 7.80 5.11
N THR A 111 25.40 9.11 5.36
CA THR A 111 26.52 10.02 5.69
C THR A 111 27.08 9.74 7.09
N GLU A 112 26.23 9.30 7.99
CA GLU A 112 26.53 8.94 9.38
C GLU A 112 25.62 7.80 9.85
N ASP A 113 25.93 7.21 11.01
CA ASP A 113 25.09 6.19 11.61
C ASP A 113 23.75 6.79 12.04
N VAL A 114 22.70 6.43 11.31
CA VAL A 114 21.35 6.90 11.58
C VAL A 114 20.79 6.10 12.76
N ASN A 115 20.51 6.78 13.88
CA ASN A 115 19.93 6.15 15.06
C ASN A 115 18.42 5.84 14.83
N PRO A 116 18.00 4.56 14.79
CA PRO A 116 16.59 4.20 14.62
C PRO A 116 15.69 4.66 15.77
N GLU A 117 16.22 4.83 16.97
CA GLU A 117 15.44 5.33 18.13
C GLU A 117 15.06 6.79 17.96
N TRP A 118 15.99 7.60 17.45
CA TRP A 118 15.72 9.00 17.14
C TRP A 118 14.65 9.10 16.03
N LEU A 119 14.83 8.36 14.93
CA LEU A 119 13.84 8.31 13.86
C LEU A 119 12.46 7.85 14.32
N ALA A 120 12.38 6.87 15.23
CA ALA A 120 11.12 6.41 15.78
C ALA A 120 10.40 7.46 16.64
N ASN A 121 11.14 8.35 17.32
CA ASN A 121 10.55 9.51 17.99
C ASN A 121 10.08 10.55 16.98
N GLU A 122 10.92 10.88 15.99
CA GLU A 122 10.58 11.89 14.97
C GLU A 122 9.40 11.47 14.09
N SER A 123 9.20 10.17 13.87
CA SER A 123 8.13 9.60 13.03
C SER A 123 6.86 9.23 13.80
N GLU A 124 6.60 9.87 14.94
CA GLU A 124 5.34 9.68 15.65
C GLU A 124 4.12 9.94 14.75
N GLU A 125 3.09 9.10 14.89
CA GLU A 125 1.86 9.05 14.09
C GLU A 125 2.01 8.63 12.60
N LEU A 126 3.22 8.27 12.17
CA LEU A 126 3.44 7.75 10.83
C LEU A 126 3.16 6.24 10.77
N ALA A 127 2.47 5.81 9.72
CA ALA A 127 2.28 4.40 9.40
C ALA A 127 3.51 3.83 8.68
N GLY A 128 3.59 2.51 8.56
CA GLY A 128 4.73 1.86 7.89
C GLY A 128 4.93 2.31 6.44
N CYS A 129 3.85 2.54 5.69
CA CYS A 129 3.90 3.07 4.33
C CYS A 129 4.51 4.48 4.29
N ASP A 130 4.19 5.34 5.27
CA ASP A 130 4.76 6.67 5.36
C ASP A 130 6.27 6.62 5.60
N ILE A 131 6.72 5.75 6.50
CA ILE A 131 8.15 5.54 6.79
C ILE A 131 8.88 5.06 5.53
N LEU A 132 8.29 4.12 4.78
CA LEU A 132 8.86 3.67 3.50
C LEU A 132 8.97 4.83 2.50
N ASN A 133 7.93 5.65 2.35
CA ASN A 133 7.94 6.80 1.46
C ASN A 133 9.02 7.82 1.86
N VAL A 134 9.20 8.05 3.15
CA VAL A 134 10.28 8.89 3.68
C VAL A 134 11.65 8.35 3.25
N VAL A 135 11.90 7.05 3.39
CA VAL A 135 13.17 6.43 2.98
C VAL A 135 13.39 6.58 1.47
N ILE A 136 12.38 6.27 0.66
CA ILE A 136 12.47 6.35 -0.81
C ILE A 136 12.75 7.78 -1.26
N ALA A 137 12.06 8.76 -0.67
CA ALA A 137 12.20 10.16 -1.05
C ALA A 137 13.57 10.72 -0.61
N ALA A 138 14.03 10.40 0.60
CA ALA A 138 15.37 10.75 1.08
C ALA A 138 16.49 10.12 0.22
N ALA A 139 16.34 8.84 -0.15
CA ALA A 139 17.26 8.15 -1.04
C ALA A 139 17.27 8.79 -2.45
N SER A 140 16.10 9.15 -2.98
CA SER A 140 15.98 9.84 -4.26
C SER A 140 16.72 11.18 -4.25
N ARG A 141 16.59 11.97 -3.18
CA ARG A 141 17.35 13.21 -3.00
C ARG A 141 18.86 12.98 -2.91
N ALA A 142 19.28 11.93 -2.23
CA ALA A 142 20.69 11.57 -2.13
C ALA A 142 21.31 11.22 -3.49
N VAL A 143 20.60 10.44 -4.32
CA VAL A 143 21.08 10.05 -5.66
C VAL A 143 21.29 11.24 -6.60
N MET A 144 20.50 12.31 -6.44
CA MET A 144 20.66 13.55 -7.23
C MET A 144 21.94 14.34 -6.91
N ARG A 145 22.65 14.01 -5.82
CA ARG A 145 23.95 14.61 -5.47
C ARG A 145 25.06 14.00 -6.32
N LYS A 146 26.26 14.59 -6.27
CA LYS A 146 27.44 14.13 -7.02
C LYS A 146 28.50 13.51 -6.11
N GLY A 147 29.15 12.44 -6.60
CA GLY A 147 30.30 11.82 -5.94
C GLY A 147 29.97 11.24 -4.56
N GLU A 148 30.88 11.42 -3.60
CA GLU A 148 30.75 10.87 -2.24
C GLU A 148 29.54 11.41 -1.45
N ALA A 149 28.90 12.48 -1.94
CA ALA A 149 27.69 13.04 -1.37
C ALA A 149 26.42 12.24 -1.73
N GLN A 150 26.48 11.20 -2.56
CA GLN A 150 25.37 10.29 -2.87
C GLN A 150 25.03 9.34 -1.71
N LYS A 151 24.77 9.94 -0.55
CA LYS A 151 24.47 9.26 0.70
C LYS A 151 23.29 9.95 1.37
N VAL A 152 22.44 9.15 2.01
CA VAL A 152 21.30 9.63 2.80
C VAL A 152 21.83 10.23 4.10
N SER A 153 21.44 11.47 4.39
CA SER A 153 21.76 12.11 5.66
C SER A 153 20.58 12.06 6.63
N PRO A 154 20.80 12.12 7.95
CA PRO A 154 19.72 12.31 8.92
C PRO A 154 18.88 13.55 8.63
N PHE A 155 19.49 14.60 8.08
CA PHE A 155 18.77 15.80 7.65
C PHE A 155 17.74 15.50 6.55
N ASP A 156 18.08 14.65 5.57
CA ASP A 156 17.15 14.25 4.51
C ASP A 156 15.92 13.54 5.07
N LEU A 157 16.16 12.62 6.01
CA LEU A 157 15.11 11.85 6.67
C LEU A 157 14.22 12.76 7.53
N ALA A 158 14.81 13.66 8.32
CA ALA A 158 14.05 14.61 9.14
C ALA A 158 13.17 15.54 8.30
N GLU A 159 13.72 16.08 7.20
CA GLU A 159 12.96 16.94 6.28
C GLU A 159 11.81 16.18 5.61
N GLU A 160 12.03 14.93 5.18
CA GLU A 160 10.94 14.11 4.61
C GLU A 160 9.88 13.73 5.64
N ILE A 161 10.27 13.40 6.88
CA ILE A 161 9.32 13.13 7.97
C ILE A 161 8.41 14.35 8.17
N LYS A 162 9.01 15.55 8.23
CA LYS A 162 8.27 16.80 8.38
C LYS A 162 7.34 17.05 7.19
N PHE A 163 7.81 16.83 5.97
CA PHE A 163 7.01 17.00 4.75
C PHE A 163 5.78 16.07 4.74
N VAL A 164 5.98 14.78 5.05
CA VAL A 164 4.89 13.80 5.12
C VAL A 164 3.88 14.16 6.21
N ARG A 165 4.35 14.61 7.38
CA ARG A 165 3.48 15.09 8.47
C ARG A 165 2.64 16.29 8.03
N GLU A 166 3.25 17.29 7.41
CA GLU A 166 2.54 18.48 6.92
C GLU A 166 1.51 18.13 5.84
N ALA A 167 1.86 17.22 4.92
CA ALA A 167 0.95 16.75 3.87
C ALA A 167 -0.29 16.07 4.49
N LYS A 168 -0.10 15.23 5.51
CA LYS A 168 -1.22 14.58 6.21
C LYS A 168 -2.15 15.56 6.91
N THR A 169 -1.61 16.57 7.59
CA THR A 169 -2.43 17.60 8.26
C THR A 169 -3.28 18.39 7.26
N LYS A 170 -2.75 18.67 6.07
CA LYS A 170 -3.46 19.40 5.00
C LYS A 170 -4.55 18.56 4.35
N ILE A 171 -4.35 17.25 4.19
CA ILE A 171 -5.33 16.34 3.57
C ILE A 171 -6.44 15.94 4.57
N GLY A 172 -6.15 15.91 5.88
CA GLY A 172 -7.09 15.50 6.94
C GLY A 172 -8.00 16.58 7.53
N SER A 173 -7.88 17.85 7.10
CA SER A 173 -8.73 18.94 7.60
C SER A 173 -10.04 19.08 6.79
N PRO A 174 -11.22 19.28 7.42
CA PRO A 174 -12.52 19.34 6.74
C PRO A 174 -12.73 20.59 5.85
N HIS A 175 -11.67 21.34 5.59
CA HIS A 175 -11.66 22.51 4.72
C HIS A 175 -10.47 22.46 3.77
N CYS A 176 -10.40 21.40 2.96
CA CYS A 176 -9.61 21.43 1.74
C CYS A 176 -10.57 21.51 0.55
N GLU A 177 -11.14 22.71 0.35
CA GLU A 177 -11.60 23.08 -0.98
C GLU A 177 -10.37 23.26 -1.87
N THR A 178 -10.38 22.54 -2.99
CA THR A 178 -9.50 22.76 -4.15
C THR A 178 -8.09 22.19 -4.05
N ASN A 179 -7.96 20.94 -4.50
CA ASN A 179 -6.92 20.62 -5.47
C ASN A 179 -7.47 19.66 -6.54
N GLN A 180 -8.40 20.18 -7.35
CA GLN A 180 -8.58 19.74 -8.73
C GLN A 180 -7.52 20.33 -9.66
N GLN A 181 -6.31 20.62 -9.18
CA GLN A 181 -5.18 20.69 -10.08
C GLN A 181 -4.89 19.26 -10.51
N LYS A 182 -5.42 18.88 -11.68
CA LYS A 182 -4.86 17.79 -12.47
C LYS A 182 -3.35 17.99 -12.44
N ALA A 183 -2.63 17.12 -11.73
CA ALA A 183 -1.21 17.01 -11.91
C ALA A 183 -1.02 16.83 -13.41
N LYS A 184 -0.45 17.83 -14.09
CA LYS A 184 0.15 17.61 -15.39
C LYS A 184 1.35 16.72 -15.10
N ILE A 185 1.10 15.42 -15.06
CA ILE A 185 2.15 14.43 -15.27
C ILE A 185 2.64 14.74 -16.68
N LYS A 186 3.74 15.48 -16.78
CA LYS A 186 4.58 15.29 -17.97
C LYS A 186 5.09 13.87 -17.80
N GLU A 187 4.47 12.94 -18.52
CA GLU A 187 5.11 11.65 -18.79
C GLU A 187 6.42 12.01 -19.50
N THR A 188 7.48 12.14 -18.74
CA THR A 188 8.83 12.06 -19.26
C THR A 188 9.15 10.58 -19.20
N ILE A 189 8.81 9.89 -20.29
CA ILE A 189 9.37 8.58 -20.59
C ILE A 189 10.85 8.87 -20.85
N ILE A 190 11.70 8.49 -19.89
CA ILE A 190 13.16 8.58 -20.04
C ILE A 190 13.53 7.32 -20.81
N GLU A 191 13.90 7.46 -22.09
CA GLU A 191 14.40 6.33 -22.86
C GLU A 191 15.83 6.00 -22.42
N PRO A 192 16.34 4.77 -22.63
CA PRO A 192 17.71 4.40 -22.26
C PRO A 192 18.79 5.33 -22.86
N ASP A 193 18.45 6.04 -23.95
CA ASP A 193 19.29 7.03 -24.61
C ASP A 193 19.40 8.37 -23.87
N ASP A 194 18.46 8.67 -22.97
CA ASP A 194 18.45 9.90 -22.14
C ASP A 194 19.26 9.76 -20.84
N LEU A 195 19.76 8.55 -20.54
CA LEU A 195 20.57 8.26 -19.36
C LEU A 195 22.02 8.73 -19.56
N SER A 196 22.59 9.35 -18.52
CA SER A 196 24.04 9.59 -18.48
C SER A 196 24.81 8.26 -18.65
N PRO A 197 26.00 8.25 -19.27
CA PRO A 197 26.73 7.01 -19.58
C PRO A 197 26.91 6.08 -18.38
N GLU A 198 27.14 6.63 -17.19
CA GLU A 198 27.31 5.88 -15.94
C GLU A 198 26.02 5.19 -15.46
N LEU A 199 24.86 5.84 -15.65
CA LEU A 199 23.56 5.28 -15.29
C LEU A 199 23.09 4.23 -16.31
N ARG A 200 23.47 4.40 -17.58
CA ARG A 200 23.19 3.42 -18.63
C ARG A 200 23.94 2.12 -18.40
N ASP A 201 25.23 2.19 -18.05
CA ASP A 201 26.03 1.00 -17.72
C ASP A 201 25.43 0.23 -16.52
N ARG A 202 24.97 0.94 -15.49
CA ARG A 202 24.27 0.33 -14.34
C ARG A 202 22.92 -0.27 -14.72
N TYR A 203 22.16 0.39 -15.58
CA TYR A 203 20.87 -0.10 -16.10
C TYR A 203 21.05 -1.37 -16.95
N ASP A 204 21.98 -1.35 -17.89
CA ASP A 204 22.28 -2.50 -18.77
C ASP A 204 22.80 -3.69 -17.95
N LYS A 205 23.62 -3.43 -16.92
CA LYS A 205 24.08 -4.47 -16.00
C LYS A 205 22.92 -5.09 -15.22
N ALA A 206 22.01 -4.27 -14.67
CA ALA A 206 20.84 -4.75 -13.94
C ALA A 206 19.89 -5.58 -14.83
N ILE A 207 19.66 -5.16 -16.08
CA ILE A 207 18.87 -5.95 -17.05
C ILE A 207 19.55 -7.27 -17.38
N SER A 208 20.87 -7.27 -17.59
CA SER A 208 21.63 -8.49 -17.89
C SER A 208 21.63 -9.51 -16.75
N GLU A 209 21.48 -9.05 -15.51
CA GLU A 209 21.35 -9.92 -14.33
C GLU A 209 19.94 -10.52 -14.22
N ILE A 210 18.90 -9.76 -14.61
CA ILE A 210 17.51 -10.22 -14.66
C ILE A 210 17.31 -11.27 -15.77
N ASP A 211 17.86 -11.04 -16.97
CA ASP A 211 17.77 -11.98 -18.10
C ASP A 211 18.50 -13.31 -17.85
N LYS A 212 19.56 -13.28 -17.02
CA LYS A 212 20.27 -14.49 -16.58
C LYS A 212 19.50 -15.28 -15.53
N SER A 213 18.68 -14.63 -14.71
CA SER A 213 17.81 -15.33 -13.75
C SER A 213 16.61 -16.03 -14.40
N ASP A 214 16.11 -15.51 -15.53
CA ASP A 214 15.00 -16.13 -16.27
C ASP A 214 15.45 -17.29 -17.19
N SER A 215 16.77 -17.53 -17.32
CA SER A 215 17.34 -18.65 -18.10
C SER A 215 17.57 -19.94 -17.29
N ILE A 216 17.07 -20.02 -16.04
CA ILE A 216 17.18 -21.21 -15.17
C ILE A 216 15.82 -21.91 -14.95
N ILE A 217 14.78 -21.58 -15.71
CA ILE A 217 13.51 -22.35 -15.74
C ILE A 217 13.35 -23.03 -17.09
#